data_AF-A0A820ZLR3-F1
#
_entry.id   AF-A0A820ZLR3-F1
#
_cell.length_a   1.000
_cell.length_b   1.000
_cell.length_c   1.000
_cell.angle_alpha   90.00
_cell.angle_beta   90.00
_cell.angle_gamma   90.00
#
_symmetry.space_group_name_H-M   'P 1'
#
loop_
_entity.id
_entity.type
_entity.pdbx_description
1 polymer ?
#
loop_
_entity_poly.entity_id
_entity_poly.type
_entity_poly.pdbx_seq_one_letter_code
_entity_poly.pdbx_strand_id
1 'polypeptide(L)' 'MKIKSGSSTKVQTILDSFKLFFTDDLLDDIVFHTNRYAEQYFDQIQRSREEFNTTKLKSRRWIPMDRVELESFIG' A
#
# COMPACT_ATOMS: atom_id res chain seq x y z
N MET A 1 0.40 -21.49 40.74
CA MET A 1 0.04 -21.23 39.32
C MET A 1 0.67 -19.90 38.93
N LYS A 2 1.78 -19.91 38.17
CA LYS A 2 2.50 -18.68 37.79
C LYS A 2 1.74 -18.02 36.65
N ILE A 3 1.06 -16.91 36.94
CA ILE A 3 0.47 -16.04 35.93
C ILE A 3 1.65 -15.48 35.14
N LYS A 4 1.87 -15.98 33.92
CA LYS A 4 2.80 -15.35 32.97
C LYS A 4 2.24 -13.96 32.72
N SER A 5 2.89 -12.95 33.26
CA SER A 5 2.63 -11.55 32.90
C SER A 5 2.76 -11.47 31.39
N GLY A 6 1.63 -11.29 30.69
CA GLY A 6 1.63 -11.05 29.26
C GLY A 6 2.62 -9.93 29.00
N SER A 7 3.54 -10.14 28.07
CA SER A 7 4.47 -9.09 27.69
C SER A 7 3.61 -7.96 27.14
N SER A 8 3.37 -6.92 27.94
CA SER A 8 2.87 -5.67 27.40
C SER A 8 3.91 -5.27 26.39
N THR A 9 3.59 -5.33 25.10
CA THR A 9 4.43 -4.77 24.05
C THR A 9 4.58 -3.30 24.41
N LYS A 10 5.69 -2.96 25.09
CA LYS A 10 5.92 -1.60 25.57
C LYS A 10 6.10 -0.76 24.33
N VAL A 11 5.15 0.12 24.08
CA VAL A 11 5.26 1.19 23.09
C VAL A 11 6.45 2.05 23.49
N GLN A 12 7.51 2.06 22.69
CA GLN A 12 8.75 2.81 22.98
C GLN A 12 8.92 4.00 22.05
N THR A 13 8.36 3.91 20.83
CA THR A 13 8.52 4.92 19.79
C THR A 13 7.17 5.45 19.29
N ILE A 14 7.21 6.59 18.60
CA ILE A 14 6.05 7.13 17.88
C ILE A 14 5.60 6.13 16.81
N LEU A 15 6.55 5.48 16.13
CA LEU A 15 6.25 4.44 15.15
C LEU A 15 5.52 3.25 15.77
N ASP A 16 5.92 2.81 16.97
CA ASP A 16 5.20 1.75 17.69
C ASP A 16 3.77 2.16 18.03
N SER A 17 3.55 3.43 18.35
CA SER A 17 2.23 3.97 18.65
C SER A 17 1.35 4.00 17.41
N PHE A 18 1.92 4.39 16.26
CA PHE A 18 1.26 4.37 14.97
C PHE A 18 0.84 2.95 14.56
N LYS A 19 1.74 1.97 14.73
CA LYS A 19 1.49 0.56 14.40
C LYS A 19 0.41 -0.12 15.23
N LEU A 20 -0.04 0.49 16.34
CA LEU A 20 -1.23 0.02 17.07
C LEU A 20 -2.54 0.23 16.29
N PHE A 21 -2.58 1.24 15.41
CA PHE A 21 -3.75 1.60 14.63
C PHE A 21 -3.61 1.18 13.17
N PHE A 22 -2.39 1.27 12.64
CA PHE A 22 -2.03 0.82 11.31
C PHE A 22 -1.23 -0.47 11.42
N THR A 23 -1.94 -1.57 11.61
CA THR A 23 -1.33 -2.90 11.71
C THR A 23 -0.69 -3.30 10.39
N ASP A 24 0.24 -4.26 10.46
CA ASP A 24 0.90 -4.77 9.27
C ASP A 24 -0.11 -5.36 8.27
N ASP A 25 -1.09 -6.12 8.74
CA ASP A 25 -2.17 -6.68 7.92
C ASP A 25 -2.97 -5.59 7.19
N LEU A 26 -3.34 -4.50 7.89
CA LEU A 26 -4.12 -3.40 7.29
C LEU A 26 -3.33 -2.71 6.18
N LEU A 27 -2.06 -2.43 6.45
CA LEU A 27 -1.21 -1.74 5.49
C LEU A 27 -0.88 -2.65 4.28
N ASP A 28 -0.79 -3.97 4.47
CA ASP A 28 -0.65 -4.94 3.37
C ASP A 28 -1.92 -5.03 2.52
N ASP A 29 -3.10 -5.00 3.15
CA ASP A 29 -4.38 -4.92 2.45
C ASP A 29 -4.49 -3.63 1.60
N ILE A 30 -4.02 -2.50 2.12
CA ILE A 30 -3.97 -1.23 1.36
C ILE A 30 -3.07 -1.37 0.14
N VAL A 31 -1.86 -1.95 0.27
CA VAL A 31 -0.96 -2.20 -0.86
C VAL A 31 -1.64 -3.10 -1.89
N PHE A 32 -2.23 -4.21 -1.46
CA PHE A 32 -2.90 -5.16 -2.34
C PHE A 32 -4.04 -4.53 -3.13
N HIS A 33 -4.96 -3.83 -2.45
CA HIS A 33 -6.13 -3.22 -3.07
C HIS A 33 -5.75 -2.06 -3.99
N THR A 34 -4.79 -1.23 -3.58
CA THR A 34 -4.26 -0.14 -4.41
C THR A 34 -3.68 -0.68 -5.71
N ASN A 35 -2.82 -1.69 -5.62
CA ASN A 35 -2.19 -2.28 -6.79
C ASN A 35 -3.20 -2.95 -7.73
N ARG A 36 -4.16 -3.69 -7.18
CA ARG A 36 -5.24 -4.30 -7.95
C ARG A 36 -6.07 -3.27 -8.71
N TYR A 37 -6.45 -2.18 -8.04
CA TYR A 37 -7.27 -1.13 -8.66
C TYR A 37 -6.49 -0.39 -9.76
N ALA A 38 -5.24 -0.04 -9.49
CA ALA A 38 -4.39 0.63 -10.45
C ALA A 38 -4.09 -0.24 -11.69
N GLU A 39 -3.83 -1.53 -11.51
CA GLU A 39 -3.69 -2.48 -12.61
C GLU A 39 -4.94 -2.54 -13.48
N GLN A 40 -6.13 -2.66 -12.86
CA GLN A 40 -7.41 -2.66 -13.58
C GLN A 40 -7.63 -1.36 -14.36
N TYR A 41 -7.28 -0.22 -13.78
CA TYR A 41 -7.39 1.08 -14.42
C TYR A 41 -6.45 1.22 -15.62
N PHE A 42 -5.19 0.80 -15.48
CA PHE A 42 -4.23 0.79 -16.58
C PHE A 42 -4.65 -0.14 -17.72
N ASP A 43 -5.15 -1.33 -17.38
CA ASP A 43 -5.69 -2.29 -18.36
C ASP A 43 -6.89 -1.70 -19.11
N GLN A 44 -7.80 -1.01 -18.41
CA GLN A 44 -8.95 -0.36 -19.02
C GLN A 44 -8.52 0.73 -20.02
N ILE A 45 -7.60 1.61 -19.61
CA ILE A 45 -7.04 2.66 -20.49
C ILE A 45 -6.33 2.05 -21.70
N GLN A 46 -5.59 0.96 -21.50
CA GLN A 46 -4.89 0.30 -22.60
C GLN A 46 -5.87 -0.39 -23.56
N ARG A 47 -7.02 -0.88 -23.07
CA ARG A 47 -8.08 -1.48 -23.90
C ARG A 47 -8.94 -0.45 -24.61
N SER A 48 -9.19 0.73 -24.03
CA SER A 48 -9.96 1.83 -24.64
C SER A 48 -9.18 2.60 -25.72
N ARG A 49 -8.30 1.88 -26.44
CA ARG A 49 -7.21 2.37 -27.30
C ARG A 49 -7.67 3.03 -28.60
N GLU A 50 -8.78 3.76 -28.60
CA GLU A 50 -9.05 4.85 -29.54
C GLU A 50 -8.37 6.16 -29.07
N GLU A 51 -8.08 6.34 -27.78
CA GLU A 51 -7.49 7.59 -27.24
C GLU A 51 -5.95 7.61 -27.15
N PHE A 52 -5.28 6.48 -27.41
CA PHE A 52 -3.84 6.29 -27.14
C PHE A 52 -2.89 6.99 -28.14
N ASN A 53 -3.43 7.72 -29.12
CA ASN A 53 -2.62 8.46 -30.09
C ASN A 53 -2.38 9.94 -29.71
N THR A 54 -3.00 10.48 -28.66
CA THR A 54 -2.94 11.92 -28.36
C THR A 54 -2.22 12.31 -27.07
N THR A 55 -1.83 11.37 -26.21
CA THR A 55 -1.14 11.71 -24.95
C THR A 55 0.21 11.00 -24.83
N LYS A 56 1.20 11.72 -24.29
CA LYS A 56 2.59 11.31 -23.94
C LYS A 56 2.69 10.09 -23.00
N LEU A 57 1.61 9.34 -22.79
CA LEU A 57 1.52 8.15 -21.94
C LEU A 57 2.15 6.90 -22.54
N LYS A 58 2.62 6.93 -23.81
CA LYS A 58 3.21 5.78 -24.51
C LYS A 58 4.43 5.14 -23.80
N SER A 59 5.01 5.76 -22.76
CA SER A 59 6.20 5.26 -22.07
C SER A 59 6.05 5.01 -20.56
N ARG A 60 4.90 5.32 -19.93
CA ARG A 60 4.74 5.08 -18.49
C ARG A 60 4.18 3.69 -18.25
N ARG A 61 5.08 2.74 -17.97
CA ARG A 61 4.73 1.41 -17.46
C ARG A 61 4.14 1.57 -16.06
N TRP A 62 3.03 0.86 -15.79
CA TRP A 62 2.51 0.70 -14.44
C TRP A 62 3.55 -0.03 -13.57
N ILE A 63 3.82 0.50 -12.38
CA ILE A 63 4.74 -0.08 -11.41
C ILE A 63 3.93 -0.25 -10.11
N PRO A 64 3.84 -1.47 -9.55
CA PRO A 64 3.12 -1.70 -8.31
C PRO A 64 3.81 -0.98 -7.16
N MET A 65 3.00 -0.40 -6.29
CA MET A 65 3.42 0.22 -5.04
C MET A 65 3.88 -0.85 -4.06
N ASP A 66 4.92 -0.57 -3.29
CA ASP A 66 5.36 -1.42 -2.18
C ASP A 66 5.06 -0.83 -0.79
N ARG A 67 5.42 -1.61 0.23
CA ARG A 67 5.15 -1.25 1.62
C ARG A 67 5.93 -0.03 2.09
N VAL A 68 7.17 0.13 1.61
CA VAL A 68 8.05 1.25 1.98
C VAL A 68 7.51 2.53 1.36
N GLU A 69 7.03 2.47 0.12
CA GLU A 69 6.37 3.59 -0.55
C GLU A 69 5.08 4.00 0.14
N LEU A 70 4.24 3.04 0.57
CA LEU A 70 3.03 3.33 1.33
C LEU A 70 3.35 4.01 2.67
N GLU A 71 4.30 3.46 3.43
CA GLU A 71 4.71 4.04 4.71
C GLU A 71 5.28 5.45 4.50
N SER A 72 6.14 5.63 3.48
CA SER A 72 6.70 6.95 3.11
C SER A 72 5.62 7.94 2.65
N PHE A 73 4.53 7.47 2.04
CA PHE A 73 3.40 8.31 1.66
C PHE A 73 2.60 8.79 2.87
N ILE A 74 2.50 7.96 3.91
CA ILE A 74 1.77 8.30 5.14
C ILE A 74 2.58 9.28 6.02
N GLY A 75 3.90 9.12 6.10
CA GLY A 75 4.82 10.03 6.81
C GLY A 75 5.90 9.31 7.62
#